data_AF-A0A2N1MAI7-F1
#
_entry.id   AF-A0A2N1MAI7-F1
#
_cell.length_a   1.000
_cell.length_b   1.000
_cell.length_c   1.000
_cell.angle_alpha   90.00
_cell.angle_beta   90.00
_cell.angle_gamma   90.00
#
_symmetry.space_group_name_H-M   'P 1'
#
loop_
_entity.id
_entity.type
_entity.pdbx_description
1 polymer ?
#
loop_
_entity_poly.entity_id
_entity_poly.type
_entity_poly.pdbx_seq_one_letter_code
_entity_poly.pdbx_strand_id
1 'polypeptide(L)'
;MSVDLGKSLDKKVDKELWAIKIGDEIRLIHPYNNNNDKSKEPRKVDIGCTVTNISGTGYLTVVLLKDREEQKIISSLLFLEKWLLDCDGVPIMYRNTTDRQLRDHIFVIRGGVKKKISDLYGEYNATPRNN
;
A
#
# COMPACT_ATOMS: atom_id res chain seq x y z
N MET A 1 0.48 8.40 41.15
CA MET A 1 -0.43 7.52 40.39
C MET A 1 -0.25 7.86 38.93
N SER A 2 0.49 7.02 38.19
CA SER A 2 0.71 7.24 36.75
C SER A 2 -0.48 6.68 35.98
N VAL A 3 -1.12 7.53 35.18
CA VAL A 3 -2.28 7.16 34.37
C VAL A 3 -1.75 6.55 33.06
N ASP A 4 -1.95 5.24 32.89
CA ASP A 4 -1.59 4.49 31.70
C ASP A 4 -2.62 4.80 30.58
N LEU A 5 -2.45 5.94 29.92
CA LEU A 5 -3.19 6.33 28.72
C LEU A 5 -2.50 5.75 27.48
N GLY A 6 -2.74 4.49 27.13
CA GLY A 6 -2.12 3.97 25.91
C GLY A 6 -2.53 2.63 25.32
N LYS A 7 -3.56 1.92 25.82
CA LYS A 7 -3.76 0.51 25.40
C LYS A 7 -5.17 0.02 25.07
N SER A 8 -6.16 0.90 24.89
CA SER A 8 -7.54 0.43 24.65
C SER A 8 -8.18 0.86 23.32
N LEU A 9 -7.83 2.03 22.76
CA LEU A 9 -8.42 2.48 21.49
C LEU A 9 -7.87 1.72 20.25
N ASP A 10 -6.67 1.16 20.33
CA ASP A 10 -6.05 0.46 19.18
C ASP A 10 -6.74 -0.85 18.79
N LYS A 11 -7.28 -1.64 19.73
CA LYS A 11 -7.79 -2.99 19.36
C LYS A 11 -9.07 -2.99 18.52
N LYS A 12 -9.90 -1.94 18.62
CA LYS A 12 -11.14 -1.81 17.83
C LYS A 12 -10.86 -1.23 16.45
N VAL A 13 -9.99 -0.23 16.37
CA VAL A 13 -9.52 0.39 15.12
C VAL A 13 -8.64 -0.60 14.33
N ASP A 14 -7.80 -1.38 15.03
CA ASP A 14 -7.02 -2.45 14.43
C ASP A 14 -7.93 -3.49 13.77
N LYS A 15 -9.08 -3.84 14.37
CA LYS A 15 -10.06 -4.76 13.76
C LYS A 15 -10.67 -4.24 12.47
N GLU A 16 -10.81 -2.93 12.31
CA GLU A 16 -11.44 -2.38 11.11
C GLU A 16 -10.58 -2.53 9.87
N LEU A 17 -9.25 -2.52 9.99
CA LEU A 17 -8.30 -2.51 8.86
C LEU A 17 -7.69 -3.88 8.47
N TRP A 18 -8.25 -5.01 8.89
CA TRP A 18 -7.70 -6.36 8.55
C TRP A 18 -7.73 -6.71 7.07
N ALA A 19 -8.41 -5.89 6.27
CA ALA A 19 -8.49 -6.07 4.83
C ALA A 19 -8.67 -4.72 4.13
N ILE A 20 -8.19 -4.68 2.89
CA ILE A 20 -8.56 -3.67 1.89
C ILE A 20 -10.07 -3.74 1.66
N LYS A 21 -10.73 -2.58 1.64
CA LYS A 21 -12.16 -2.42 1.39
C LYS A 21 -12.40 -1.33 0.36
N ILE A 22 -13.61 -1.32 -0.19
CA ILE A 22 -14.11 -0.20 -0.99
C ILE A 22 -14.06 1.08 -0.14
N GLY A 23 -13.59 2.16 -0.76
CA GLY A 23 -13.37 3.47 -0.11
C GLY A 23 -11.97 3.65 0.46
N ASP A 24 -11.13 2.61 0.50
CA ASP A 24 -9.75 2.75 0.98
C ASP A 24 -8.90 3.57 -0.01
N GLU A 25 -8.08 4.47 0.52
CA GLU A 25 -6.97 5.02 -0.22
C GLU A 25 -5.76 4.10 -0.07
N ILE A 26 -5.21 3.64 -1.19
CA ILE A 26 -3.94 2.94 -1.22
C ILE A 26 -2.88 3.91 -1.72
N ARG A 27 -1.86 4.17 -0.89
CA ARG A 27 -0.77 5.09 -1.22
C ARG A 27 0.57 4.37 -1.27
N LEU A 28 1.33 4.68 -2.32
CA LEU A 28 2.73 4.35 -2.43
C LEU A 28 3.54 5.53 -1.88
N ILE A 29 4.18 5.30 -0.72
CA ILE A 29 4.98 6.32 -0.04
C ILE A 29 6.38 5.75 0.14
N HIS A 30 7.29 6.14 -0.75
CA HIS A 30 8.66 5.64 -0.71
C HIS A 30 9.67 6.68 -1.23
N PRO A 31 10.82 6.85 -0.55
CA PRO A 31 11.98 7.46 -1.15
C PRO A 31 12.67 6.43 -2.05
N TYR A 32 12.48 6.54 -3.37
CA TYR A 32 13.23 5.71 -4.29
C TYR A 32 14.66 6.26 -4.44
N ASN A 33 15.64 5.49 -3.96
CA ASN A 33 17.04 5.75 -4.23
C ASN A 33 17.38 5.25 -5.64
N ASN A 34 18.22 5.99 -6.36
CA ASN A 34 18.72 5.49 -7.63
C ASN A 34 19.66 4.32 -7.34
N ASN A 35 19.31 3.12 -7.81
CA ASN A 35 20.12 1.90 -7.64
C ASN A 35 21.55 2.07 -8.18
N ASN A 36 21.75 3.00 -9.13
CA ASN A 36 23.03 3.23 -9.79
C ASN A 36 23.79 4.47 -9.28
N ASP A 37 23.20 5.29 -8.40
CA ASP A 37 23.87 6.50 -7.94
C ASP A 37 23.34 6.97 -6.57
N LYS A 38 24.08 6.65 -5.52
CA LYS A 38 23.78 7.04 -4.13
C LYS A 38 24.01 8.53 -3.86
N SER A 39 24.56 9.29 -4.81
CA SER A 39 24.81 10.73 -4.67
C SER A 39 23.62 11.60 -5.06
N LYS A 40 22.62 11.03 -5.75
CA LYS A 40 21.40 11.75 -6.14
C LYS A 40 20.38 11.73 -5.01
N GLU A 41 19.72 12.88 -4.82
CA GLU A 41 18.64 12.98 -3.86
C GLU A 41 17.55 11.93 -4.15
N PRO A 42 17.04 11.23 -3.12
CA PRO A 42 15.97 10.25 -3.30
C PRO A 42 14.74 10.91 -3.91
N ARG A 43 14.16 10.27 -4.95
CA ARG A 43 12.89 10.76 -5.48
C ARG A 43 11.78 10.36 -4.50
N LYS A 44 11.17 11.36 -3.86
CA LYS A 44 10.01 11.15 -3.00
C LYS A 44 8.79 10.87 -3.88
N VAL A 45 8.25 9.66 -3.74
CA VAL A 45 6.98 9.27 -4.36
C VAL A 45 5.88 9.35 -3.32
N ASP A 46 4.82 10.10 -3.66
CA ASP A 46 3.55 10.15 -2.94
C ASP A 46 2.44 10.17 -3.98
N ILE A 47 1.98 8.97 -4.34
CA ILE A 47 0.89 8.75 -5.27
C ILE A 47 0.00 7.65 -4.73
N GLY A 48 -1.29 7.71 -5.04
CA GLY A 48 -2.21 6.68 -4.60
C GLY A 48 -3.47 6.62 -5.44
N CYS A 49 -4.36 5.73 -5.01
CA CYS A 49 -5.65 5.50 -5.65
C CYS A 49 -6.71 5.17 -4.58
N THR A 50 -7.98 5.41 -4.90
CA THR A 50 -9.12 4.94 -4.10
C THR A 50 -9.65 3.63 -4.66
N VAL A 51 -9.90 2.65 -3.80
CA VAL A 51 -10.60 1.40 -4.17
C VAL A 51 -12.08 1.69 -4.36
N THR A 52 -12.58 1.48 -5.57
CA THR A 52 -14.00 1.71 -5.91
C THR A 52 -14.80 0.42 -6.00
N ASN A 53 -14.14 -0.72 -6.26
CA ASN A 53 -14.79 -2.02 -6.29
C ASN A 53 -13.80 -3.15 -5.94
N ILE A 54 -14.32 -4.26 -5.42
CA ILE A 54 -13.58 -5.51 -5.19
C ILE A 54 -14.39 -6.65 -5.83
N SER A 55 -13.81 -7.32 -6.82
CA SER A 55 -14.48 -8.46 -7.46
C SER A 55 -14.59 -9.65 -6.51
N GLY A 56 -15.52 -10.57 -6.80
CA GLY A 56 -15.62 -11.86 -6.08
C GLY A 56 -14.37 -12.74 -6.20
N THR A 57 -13.45 -12.41 -7.11
CA THR A 57 -12.15 -13.08 -7.30
C THR A 57 -10.97 -12.31 -6.67
N GLY A 58 -11.23 -11.21 -5.95
CA GLY A 58 -10.22 -10.43 -5.24
C GLY A 58 -9.50 -9.35 -6.06
N TYR A 59 -9.95 -9.08 -7.29
CA TYR A 59 -9.39 -7.99 -8.11
C TYR A 59 -9.92 -6.66 -7.61
N LEU A 60 -9.05 -5.66 -7.51
CA LEU A 60 -9.42 -4.32 -7.08
C LEU A 60 -9.67 -3.44 -8.30
N THR A 61 -10.80 -2.75 -8.35
CA THR A 61 -10.96 -1.59 -9.23
C THR A 61 -10.58 -0.35 -8.44
N VAL A 62 -9.66 0.44 -8.99
CA VAL A 62 -9.14 1.62 -8.31
C VAL A 62 -9.17 2.84 -9.22
N VAL A 63 -9.28 4.02 -8.64
CA VAL A 63 -9.25 5.32 -9.33
C VAL A 63 -8.09 6.15 -8.77
N LEU A 64 -7.26 6.72 -9.65
CA LEU A 64 -6.08 7.49 -9.29
C LEU A 64 -6.44 8.75 -8.48
N LEU A 65 -5.70 9.01 -7.38
CA LEU A 65 -5.79 10.24 -6.57
C LEU A 65 -5.04 11.42 -7.21
N LYS A 66 -5.39 11.74 -8.47
CA LYS A 66 -4.91 12.90 -9.24
C LYS A 66 -6.08 13.44 -10.08
N ASP A 67 -5.93 14.64 -10.65
CA ASP A 67 -6.94 15.31 -11.50
C ASP A 67 -7.27 14.56 -12.82
N ARG A 68 -6.77 13.34 -13.01
CA ARG A 68 -6.87 12.56 -14.25
C ARG A 68 -7.96 11.50 -14.24
N GLU A 69 -8.61 11.26 -13.09
CA GLU A 69 -9.66 10.24 -12.87
C GLU A 69 -9.37 8.87 -13.54
N GLU A 70 -8.10 8.48 -13.66
CA GLU A 70 -7.72 7.25 -14.35
C GLU A 70 -8.11 6.03 -13.52
N GLN A 71 -8.88 5.12 -14.13
CA GLN A 71 -9.31 3.87 -13.50
C GLN A 71 -8.47 2.67 -13.97
N LYS A 72 -8.16 1.75 -13.05
CA LYS A 72 -7.47 0.50 -13.36
C LYS A 72 -8.04 -0.69 -12.59
N ILE A 73 -8.00 -1.86 -13.21
CA ILE A 73 -8.23 -3.15 -12.55
C ILE A 73 -6.87 -3.70 -12.12
N ILE A 74 -6.75 -4.05 -10.85
CA ILE A 74 -5.52 -4.44 -10.18
C ILE A 74 -5.66 -5.89 -9.73
N SER A 75 -4.79 -6.74 -10.25
CA SER A 75 -4.72 -8.17 -9.94
C SER A 75 -3.74 -8.50 -8.81
N SER A 76 -2.81 -7.60 -8.49
CA SER A 76 -1.82 -7.78 -7.43
C SER A 76 -1.24 -6.45 -6.96
N LEU A 77 -0.61 -6.44 -5.78
CA LEU A 77 0.08 -5.27 -5.24
C LEU A 77 1.30 -4.85 -6.08
N LEU A 78 1.98 -5.81 -6.73
CA LEU A 78 3.06 -5.52 -7.67
C LEU A 78 2.54 -4.78 -8.91
N PHE A 79 1.39 -5.18 -9.42
CA PHE A 79 0.77 -4.50 -10.55
C PHE A 79 0.32 -3.09 -10.15
N LEU A 80 -0.22 -2.92 -8.93
CA LEU A 80 -0.57 -1.62 -8.38
C LEU A 80 0.63 -0.68 -8.32
N GLU A 81 1.74 -1.10 -7.71
CA GLU A 81 2.93 -0.27 -7.59
C GLU A 81 3.43 0.18 -8.97
N LYS A 82 3.57 -0.76 -9.91
CA LYS A 82 4.03 -0.45 -11.28
C LYS A 82 3.14 0.58 -11.95
N TRP A 83 1.82 0.40 -11.92
CA TRP A 83 0.88 1.33 -12.53
C TRP A 83 0.94 2.72 -11.88
N LEU A 84 0.98 2.81 -10.55
CA LEU A 84 1.12 4.08 -9.85
C LEU A 84 2.44 4.79 -10.19
N LEU A 85 3.55 4.06 -10.28
CA LEU A 85 4.84 4.61 -10.69
C LEU A 85 4.83 5.08 -12.15
N ASP A 86 4.15 4.37 -13.05
CA ASP A 86 3.92 4.81 -14.42
C ASP A 86 3.15 6.14 -14.46
N CYS A 87 2.05 6.24 -13.69
CA CYS A 87 1.25 7.47 -13.58
C CYS A 87 2.02 8.65 -12.94
N ASP A 88 3.02 8.37 -12.11
CA ASP A 88 3.92 9.41 -11.57
C ASP A 88 5.11 9.74 -12.48
N GLY A 89 5.31 8.98 -13.57
CA GLY A 89 6.47 9.14 -14.44
C GLY A 89 7.78 8.73 -13.77
N VAL A 90 7.74 7.73 -12.90
CA VAL A 90 8.93 7.15 -12.24
C VAL A 90 9.54 6.08 -13.15
N PRO A 91 10.83 6.23 -13.55
CA PRO A 91 11.49 5.29 -14.44
C PRO A 91 11.58 3.88 -13.85
N ILE A 92 11.65 2.87 -14.73
CA ILE A 92 11.68 1.44 -14.35
C ILE A 92 12.86 1.07 -13.44
N MET A 93 13.98 1.79 -13.52
CA MET A 93 15.19 1.55 -12.72
C MET A 93 15.00 1.75 -11.20
N TYR A 94 13.93 2.45 -10.82
CA TYR A 94 13.54 2.67 -9.43
C TYR A 94 12.53 1.64 -8.93
N ARG A 95 11.98 0.76 -9.78
CA ARG A 95 10.92 -0.16 -9.36
C ARG A 95 11.47 -1.31 -8.53
N ASN A 96 10.71 -1.72 -7.53
CA ASN A 96 11.01 -2.92 -6.76
C ASN A 96 10.94 -4.15 -7.67
N THR A 97 11.85 -5.10 -7.45
CA THR A 97 11.92 -6.35 -8.22
C THR A 97 11.20 -7.50 -7.53
N THR A 98 10.91 -7.38 -6.22
CA THR A 98 10.32 -8.44 -5.40
C THR A 98 9.14 -7.97 -4.57
N ASP A 99 8.17 -8.86 -4.36
CA ASP A 99 6.95 -8.59 -3.58
C ASP A 99 7.22 -8.25 -2.11
N ARG A 100 8.35 -8.71 -1.55
CA ARG A 100 8.71 -8.46 -0.15
C ARG A 100 8.95 -6.97 0.10
N GLN A 101 9.67 -6.31 -0.80
CA GLN A 101 10.01 -4.89 -0.69
C GLN A 101 8.80 -3.98 -0.94
N LEU A 102 7.81 -4.44 -1.73
CA LEU A 102 6.57 -3.68 -1.98
C LEU A 102 5.78 -3.40 -0.71
N ARG A 103 5.70 -4.38 0.20
CA ARG A 103 4.80 -4.32 1.35
C ARG A 103 5.18 -3.23 2.34
N ASP A 104 6.44 -2.80 2.34
CA ASP A 104 6.92 -1.78 3.26
C ASP A 104 6.58 -0.35 2.81
N HIS A 105 6.11 -0.21 1.57
CA HIS A 105 5.94 1.07 0.89
C HIS A 105 4.50 1.35 0.46
N ILE A 106 3.65 0.33 0.53
CA ILE A 106 2.22 0.44 0.30
C ILE A 106 1.50 0.62 1.62
N PHE A 107 0.74 1.71 1.72
CA PHE A 107 -0.07 2.06 2.87
C PHE A 107 -1.54 2.05 2.50
N VAL A 108 -2.38 1.56 3.41
CA VAL A 108 -3.83 1.67 3.33
C VAL A 108 -4.27 2.76 4.30
N ILE A 109 -5.09 3.70 3.82
CA ILE A 109 -5.62 4.80 4.59
C ILE A 109 -7.16 4.74 4.57
N ARG A 110 -7.77 4.75 5.76
CA ARG A 110 -9.23 4.81 5.94
C ARG A 110 -9.56 5.71 7.11
N GLY A 111 -10.42 6.70 6.91
CA GLY A 111 -10.89 7.57 8.00
C GLY A 111 -9.77 8.25 8.79
N GLY A 112 -8.67 8.62 8.12
CA GLY A 112 -7.48 9.24 8.74
C GLY A 112 -6.51 8.25 9.40
N VAL A 113 -6.85 6.96 9.48
CA VAL A 113 -5.95 5.92 9.99
C VAL A 113 -5.09 5.40 8.85
N LYS A 114 -3.76 5.35 9.06
CA LYS A 114 -2.77 4.85 8.10
C LYS A 114 -2.10 3.59 8.64
N LYS A 115 -2.11 2.50 7.86
CA LYS A 115 -1.44 1.22 8.18
C LYS A 115 -0.61 0.74 7.00
N LYS A 116 0.53 0.08 7.25
CA LYS A 116 1.29 -0.58 6.17
C LYS A 116 0.58 -1.86 5.77
N ILE A 117 0.68 -2.23 4.49
CA ILE A 117 0.06 -3.46 4.02
C ILE A 117 0.70 -4.72 4.64
N SER A 118 1.99 -4.67 5.01
CA SER A 118 2.66 -5.72 5.79
C SER A 118 2.06 -5.89 7.18
N ASP A 119 1.56 -4.82 7.81
CA ASP A 119 0.90 -4.90 9.12
C ASP A 119 -0.49 -5.55 9.00
N LEU A 120 -1.19 -5.37 7.87
CA LEU A 120 -2.54 -5.88 7.67
C LEU A 120 -2.58 -7.38 7.38
N TYR A 121 -1.62 -7.87 6.58
CA TYR A 121 -1.60 -9.24 6.09
C TYR A 121 -0.43 -10.07 6.64
N GLY A 122 0.39 -9.48 7.51
CA GLY A 122 1.61 -10.08 8.06
C GLY A 122 2.71 -10.33 7.02
N GLU A 123 3.84 -10.88 7.48
CA GLU A 123 4.70 -11.68 6.60
C GLU A 123 3.90 -12.92 6.20
N TYR A 124 3.13 -12.83 5.11
CA TYR A 124 2.51 -13.99 4.48
C TYR A 124 3.62 -14.90 3.90
N ASN A 125 4.36 -15.57 4.78
CA ASN A 125 5.38 -16.58 4.52
C ASN A 125 5.41 -17.59 5.68
N ALA A 126 5.11 -18.84 5.32
CA ALA A 126 5.45 -20.09 6.01
C ALA A 126 4.67 -20.50 7.27
N THR A 127 3.46 -21.02 7.07
CA THR A 127 3.17 -22.40 7.49
C THR A 127 2.01 -22.95 6.67
N PRO A 128 2.13 -24.14 6.05
CA PRO A 128 0.92 -24.86 5.64
C PRO A 128 0.13 -25.13 6.92
N ARG A 129 -1.14 -24.74 6.93
CA ARG A 129 -2.08 -25.29 7.90
C ARG A 129 -2.25 -26.76 7.53
N ASN A 130 -1.41 -27.61 8.09
CA ASN A 130 -1.70 -29.04 8.13
C ASN A 130 -2.94 -29.19 9.03
N ASN A 131 -4.05 -29.57 8.40
CA ASN A 131 -5.20 -30.15 9.09
C ASN A 131 -4.82 -31.52 9.64
#